data_AF-A0A3D9DRK3-F1
#
_entry.id   AF-A0A3D9DRK3-F1
#
_cell.length_a   1.000
_cell.length_b   1.000
_cell.length_c   1.000
_cell.angle_alpha   90.00
_cell.angle_beta   90.00
_cell.angle_gamma   90.00
#
_symmetry.space_group_name_H-M   'P 1'
#
loop_
_entity.id
_entity.type
_entity.pdbx_description
1 polymer ?
#
loop_
_entity_poly.entity_id
_entity_poly.type
_entity_poly.pdbx_seq_one_letter_code
_entity_poly.pdbx_strand_id
1 'polypeptide(L)'
;MTFNQQSQQEFVTVGVGNNTAFRGIYSVHYSEQEARDNLPRVEAYYREREPERLPVQVMTFDEFFALQKSALSARPADRIDSEKFREMLEVLPPKHWYIGKHSKQFCMSVHFERFCMIEHFYNSWTSQYVQKGYRFMCKLVDVTDKATWVTQNNFDELYAAAPLSFWPCQARPLNLLKIQPRSSILRFC
;
A
#
# COMPACT_ATOMS: atom_id res chain seq x y z
N MET A 1 50.84 8.79 -6.29
CA MET A 1 49.55 8.44 -6.92
C MET A 1 48.49 8.56 -5.85
N THR A 2 47.84 9.71 -5.78
CA THR A 2 46.83 10.04 -4.76
C THR A 2 45.50 9.45 -5.20
N PHE A 3 45.01 8.43 -4.50
CA PHE A 3 43.68 7.88 -4.72
C PHE A 3 42.65 8.94 -4.31
N ASN A 4 41.95 9.48 -5.31
CA ASN A 4 40.85 10.41 -5.13
C ASN A 4 39.67 9.60 -4.54
N GLN A 5 39.41 9.78 -3.25
CA GLN A 5 38.22 9.26 -2.59
C GLN A 5 37.01 9.97 -3.21
N GLN A 6 36.39 9.34 -4.21
CA GLN A 6 35.05 9.72 -4.63
C GLN A 6 34.13 9.45 -3.44
N SER A 7 33.79 10.51 -2.73
CA SER A 7 32.77 10.57 -1.70
C SER A 7 31.52 9.88 -2.23
N GLN A 8 31.12 8.79 -1.59
CA GLN A 8 29.79 8.20 -1.76
C GLN A 8 28.79 9.30 -1.41
N GLN A 9 28.14 9.88 -2.42
CA GLN A 9 27.05 10.82 -2.20
C GLN A 9 25.87 10.00 -1.68
N GLU A 10 25.62 10.06 -0.38
CA GLU A 10 24.39 9.55 0.21
C GLU A 10 23.24 10.47 -0.22
N PHE A 11 22.27 9.89 -0.92
CA PHE A 11 21.13 10.62 -1.48
C PHE A 11 20.01 10.71 -0.45
N VAL A 12 19.58 11.94 -0.17
CA VAL A 12 18.61 12.24 0.88
C VAL A 12 17.34 12.82 0.27
N THR A 13 16.21 12.24 0.63
CA THR A 13 14.86 12.61 0.20
C THR A 13 14.16 13.37 1.32
N VAL A 14 13.47 14.45 0.96
CA VAL A 14 12.58 15.15 1.89
C VAL A 14 11.19 14.52 1.80
N GLY A 15 10.85 13.70 2.80
CA GLY A 15 9.59 12.94 2.87
C GLY A 15 8.64 13.50 3.93
N VAL A 16 7.41 13.00 3.96
CA VAL A 16 6.44 13.32 5.00
C VAL A 16 6.13 12.04 5.77
N GLY A 17 6.44 12.03 7.06
CA GLY A 17 6.43 10.84 7.90
C GLY A 17 5.23 10.78 8.84
N ASN A 18 4.38 9.77 8.67
CA ASN A 18 3.76 8.92 9.71
C ASN A 18 2.83 7.88 9.06
N ASN A 19 2.74 6.72 9.71
CA ASN A 19 2.15 5.44 9.25
C ASN A 19 0.65 5.44 8.83
N THR A 20 -0.03 6.59 8.72
CA THR A 20 -1.49 6.64 8.52
C THR A 20 -2.01 7.65 7.50
N ALA A 21 -1.17 8.46 6.85
CA ALA A 21 -1.65 9.40 5.83
C ALA A 21 -0.56 9.78 4.82
N PHE A 22 -0.33 8.93 3.81
CA PHE A 22 0.59 9.25 2.71
C PHE A 22 -0.18 9.94 1.56
N ARG A 23 -0.24 11.27 1.54
CA ARG A 23 -0.67 12.03 0.35
C ARG A 23 0.56 12.51 -0.42
N GLY A 24 0.78 11.94 -1.62
CA GLY A 24 1.69 12.46 -2.65
C GLY A 24 3.16 12.55 -2.23
N ILE A 25 4.00 11.67 -2.77
CA ILE A 25 5.44 11.71 -2.54
C ILE A 25 6.09 12.43 -3.72
N TYR A 26 6.72 13.57 -3.45
CA TYR A 26 7.63 14.23 -4.38
C TYR A 26 9.04 14.06 -3.82
N SER A 27 9.93 13.38 -4.55
CA SER A 27 11.34 13.28 -4.19
C SER A 27 12.13 14.34 -4.95
N VAL A 28 12.90 15.15 -4.22
CA VAL A 28 13.90 16.05 -4.80
C VAL A 28 15.26 15.61 -4.29
N HIS A 29 16.20 15.39 -5.21
CA HIS A 29 17.53 14.87 -4.89
C HIS A 29 18.43 16.02 -4.42
N TYR A 30 18.88 15.96 -3.18
CA TYR A 30 19.82 16.90 -2.57
C TYR A 30 20.96 16.14 -1.91
N SER A 31 22.11 16.80 -1.72
CA SER A 31 23.04 16.37 -0.68
C SER A 31 22.39 16.53 0.71
N GLU A 32 22.84 15.77 1.72
CA GLU A 32 22.25 15.80 3.07
C GLU A 32 22.23 17.22 3.66
N GLN A 33 23.31 17.98 3.47
CA GLN A 33 23.43 19.34 3.96
C GLN A 33 22.42 20.28 3.26
N GLU A 34 22.31 20.21 1.93
CA GLU A 34 21.34 20.99 1.16
C GLU A 34 19.89 20.62 1.49
N ALA A 35 19.62 19.35 1.81
CA ALA A 35 18.29 18.91 2.22
C ALA A 35 17.89 19.54 3.56
N ARG A 36 18.82 19.58 4.53
CA ARG A 36 18.63 20.24 5.82
C ARG A 36 18.46 21.74 5.67
N ASP A 37 19.28 22.38 4.84
CA ASP A 37 19.22 23.82 4.63
C ASP A 37 17.92 24.25 3.92
N ASN A 38 17.38 23.39 3.03
CA ASN A 38 16.10 23.63 2.36
C ASN A 38 14.87 23.26 3.19
N LEU A 39 15.01 22.47 4.27
CA LEU A 39 13.90 21.98 5.07
C LEU A 39 12.96 23.10 5.55
N PRO A 40 13.43 24.23 6.12
CA PRO A 40 12.55 25.31 6.58
C PRO A 40 11.70 25.91 5.45
N ARG A 41 12.27 26.01 4.24
CA ARG A 41 11.56 26.53 3.07
C ARG A 41 10.45 25.57 2.63
N VAL A 42 10.74 24.27 2.63
CA VAL A 42 9.77 23.23 2.26
C VAL A 42 8.66 23.13 3.31
N GLU A 43 8.99 23.21 4.60
CA GLU A 43 8.01 23.24 5.68
C GLU A 43 7.07 24.44 5.58
N ALA A 44 7.61 25.64 5.31
CA ALA A 44 6.80 26.84 5.13
C ALA A 44 5.82 26.69 3.96
N TYR A 45 6.28 26.17 2.83
CA TYR A 45 5.45 25.91 1.65
C TYR A 45 4.27 24.98 1.95
N TYR A 46 4.50 23.86 2.65
CA TYR A 46 3.44 22.91 2.96
C TYR A 46 2.55 23.36 4.12
N ARG A 47 3.08 24.11 5.10
CA ARG A 47 2.26 24.65 6.20
C ARG A 47 1.18 25.60 5.71
N GLU A 48 1.48 26.41 4.69
CA GLU A 48 0.52 27.35 4.10
C GLU A 48 -0.55 26.66 3.25
N ARG A 49 -0.19 25.59 2.54
CA ARG A 49 -1.08 24.93 1.55
C ARG A 49 -1.82 23.72 2.11
N GLU A 50 -1.23 23.00 3.05
CA GLU A 50 -1.72 21.75 3.59
C GLU A 50 -1.50 21.69 5.12
N PRO A 51 -2.21 22.53 5.91
CA PRO A 51 -1.96 22.65 7.35
C PRO A 51 -2.25 21.36 8.15
N GLU A 52 -3.05 20.44 7.60
CA GLU A 52 -3.31 19.12 8.18
C GLU A 52 -2.24 18.08 7.83
N ARG A 53 -1.22 18.45 7.05
CA ARG A 53 -0.15 17.54 6.65
C ARG A 53 0.76 17.24 7.83
N LEU A 54 1.27 16.02 7.85
CA LEU A 54 2.29 15.57 8.80
C LEU A 54 3.60 16.37 8.63
N PRO A 55 4.43 16.46 9.67
CA PRO A 55 5.72 17.14 9.60
C PRO A 55 6.61 16.56 8.50
N VAL A 56 7.35 17.45 7.85
CA VAL A 56 8.31 17.11 6.82
C VAL A 56 9.58 16.60 7.50
N GLN A 57 10.14 15.49 7.02
CA GLN A 57 11.33 14.87 7.57
C GLN A 57 12.35 14.62 6.47
N VAL A 58 13.60 14.97 6.75
CA VAL A 58 14.76 14.60 5.93
C VAL A 58 15.11 13.15 6.23
N MET A 59 15.17 12.30 5.20
CA MET A 59 15.46 10.87 5.31
C MET A 59 16.27 10.40 4.10
N THR A 60 17.03 9.33 4.22
CA THR A 60 17.73 8.74 3.07
C THR A 60 16.74 8.12 2.07
N PHE A 61 17.18 7.86 0.84
CA PHE A 61 16.35 7.16 -0.13
C PHE A 61 15.93 5.76 0.35
N ASP A 62 16.79 5.05 1.06
CA ASP A 62 16.50 3.70 1.57
C ASP A 62 15.48 3.73 2.71
N GLU A 63 15.59 4.69 3.63
CA GLU A 63 14.59 4.93 4.68
C GLU A 63 13.23 5.28 4.08
N PHE A 64 13.25 6.17 3.07
CA PHE A 64 12.06 6.54 2.33
C PHE A 64 11.40 5.30 1.68
N PHE A 65 12.18 4.48 0.97
CA PHE A 65 11.69 3.28 0.31
C PHE A 65 11.14 2.26 1.31
N ALA A 66 11.80 2.08 2.45
CA ALA A 66 11.34 1.21 3.52
C ALA A 66 9.99 1.67 4.11
N LEU A 67 9.84 2.96 4.37
CA LEU A 67 8.57 3.55 4.85
C LEU A 67 7.45 3.37 3.82
N GLN A 68 7.74 3.60 2.55
CA GLN A 68 6.78 3.40 1.48
C GLN A 68 6.36 1.93 1.36
N LYS A 69 7.32 0.99 1.39
CA LYS A 69 7.04 -0.45 1.36
C LYS A 69 6.14 -0.87 2.54
N SER A 70 6.46 -0.37 3.74
CA SER A 70 5.66 -0.59 4.95
C SER A 70 4.23 -0.07 4.79
N ALA A 71 4.07 1.17 4.32
CA ALA A 71 2.77 1.80 4.12
C ALA A 71 1.91 1.06 3.08
N LEU A 72 2.51 0.60 1.97
CA LEU A 72 1.81 -0.19 0.95
C LEU A 72 1.41 -1.57 1.48
N SER A 73 2.28 -2.22 2.26
CA SER A 73 2.02 -3.53 2.89
C SER A 73 0.91 -3.47 3.93
N ALA A 74 0.82 -2.35 4.66
CA ALA A 74 -0.16 -2.12 5.71
C ALA A 74 -1.58 -1.82 5.16
N ARG A 75 -1.74 -1.62 3.84
CA ARG A 75 -3.06 -1.39 3.27
C ARG A 75 -3.94 -2.63 3.44
N PRO A 76 -5.15 -2.50 4.00
CA PRO A 76 -6.04 -3.62 4.16
C PRO A 76 -6.48 -4.14 2.78
N ALA A 77 -6.84 -5.43 2.74
CA ALA A 77 -7.57 -5.96 1.60
C ALA A 77 -8.96 -5.31 1.54
N ASP A 78 -9.58 -5.33 0.37
CA ASP A 78 -10.93 -4.82 0.15
C ASP A 78 -11.84 -5.94 -0.34
N ARG A 79 -13.01 -6.08 0.27
CA ARG A 79 -14.05 -6.97 -0.25
C ARG A 79 -14.64 -6.34 -1.50
N ILE A 80 -14.72 -7.15 -2.54
CA ILE A 80 -15.33 -6.81 -3.83
C ILE A 80 -16.45 -7.81 -4.12
N ASP A 81 -17.22 -7.56 -5.16
CA ASP A 81 -18.19 -8.52 -5.68
C ASP A 81 -17.60 -9.40 -6.80
N SER A 82 -18.42 -10.34 -7.27
CA SER A 82 -18.06 -11.25 -8.37
C SER A 82 -17.94 -10.54 -9.71
N GLU A 83 -18.72 -9.48 -9.92
CA GLU A 83 -18.72 -8.72 -11.17
C GLU A 83 -17.38 -8.02 -11.34
N LYS A 84 -16.91 -7.33 -10.29
CA LYS A 84 -15.62 -6.65 -10.29
C LYS A 84 -14.46 -7.62 -10.45
N PHE A 85 -14.52 -8.79 -9.81
CA PHE A 85 -13.48 -9.82 -9.99
C PHE A 85 -13.38 -10.25 -11.46
N ARG A 86 -14.52 -10.50 -12.11
CA ARG A 86 -14.59 -10.89 -13.52
C ARG A 86 -14.14 -9.78 -14.45
N GLU A 87 -14.65 -8.56 -14.24
CA GLU A 87 -14.26 -7.38 -15.00
C GLU A 87 -12.73 -7.27 -15.04
N MET A 88 -12.08 -7.33 -13.88
CA MET A 88 -10.62 -7.17 -13.77
C MET A 88 -9.83 -8.33 -14.39
N LEU A 89 -10.40 -9.53 -14.41
CA LEU A 89 -9.82 -10.69 -15.10
C LEU A 89 -9.89 -10.54 -16.63
N GLU A 90 -10.92 -9.85 -17.12
CA GLU A 90 -11.19 -9.65 -18.55
C GLU A 90 -10.55 -8.37 -19.13
N VAL A 91 -10.26 -7.35 -18.30
CA VAL A 91 -9.69 -6.07 -18.77
C VAL A 91 -8.29 -6.27 -19.37
N LEU A 92 -7.42 -7.03 -18.70
CA LEU A 92 -6.05 -7.28 -19.15
C LEU A 92 -5.62 -8.70 -18.79
N PRO A 93 -4.70 -9.32 -19.57
CA PRO A 93 -4.17 -10.63 -19.25
C PRO A 93 -3.61 -10.69 -17.82
N PRO A 94 -4.02 -11.67 -17.00
CA PRO A 94 -3.56 -11.79 -15.62
C PRO A 94 -2.10 -12.23 -15.55
N LYS A 95 -1.37 -11.72 -14.56
CA LYS A 95 -0.06 -12.24 -14.13
C LYS A 95 -0.23 -13.21 -12.97
N HIS A 96 0.64 -14.22 -12.91
CA HIS A 96 0.69 -15.20 -11.81
C HIS A 96 -0.66 -15.82 -11.47
N TRP A 97 -1.48 -16.05 -12.49
CA TRP A 97 -2.80 -16.65 -12.35
C TRP A 97 -2.68 -18.06 -11.79
N TYR A 98 -3.43 -18.32 -10.73
CA TYR A 98 -3.45 -19.59 -10.03
C TYR A 98 -4.89 -19.99 -9.75
N ILE A 99 -5.23 -21.20 -10.17
CA ILE A 99 -6.50 -21.85 -9.87
C ILE A 99 -6.17 -23.06 -8.99
N GLY A 100 -6.55 -23.00 -7.72
CA GLY A 100 -6.35 -24.04 -6.74
C GLY A 100 -7.32 -25.21 -6.94
N LYS A 101 -6.87 -26.39 -6.53
CA LYS A 101 -7.69 -27.61 -6.58
C LYS A 101 -8.89 -27.49 -5.63
N HIS A 102 -10.01 -28.13 -6.00
CA HIS A 102 -11.18 -28.21 -5.14
C HIS A 102 -10.83 -28.86 -3.80
N SER A 103 -11.15 -28.18 -2.71
CA SER A 103 -11.14 -28.78 -1.38
C SER A 103 -12.58 -29.08 -0.96
N LYS A 104 -12.85 -30.31 -0.50
CA LYS A 104 -14.13 -30.66 0.13
C LYS A 104 -14.07 -30.18 1.58
N GLN A 105 -14.76 -29.09 1.86
CA GLN A 105 -15.02 -28.67 3.24
C GLN A 105 -16.52 -28.68 3.43
N PHE A 106 -17.01 -29.46 4.40
CA PHE A 106 -18.44 -29.54 4.76
C PHE A 106 -19.39 -29.75 3.55
N CYS A 107 -19.10 -30.73 2.70
CA CYS A 107 -19.89 -31.07 1.50
C CYS A 107 -19.96 -30.00 0.39
N MET A 108 -19.21 -28.90 0.49
CA MET A 108 -19.08 -27.91 -0.58
C MET A 108 -17.70 -27.96 -1.23
N SER A 109 -17.67 -27.95 -2.56
CA SER A 109 -16.44 -27.78 -3.33
C SER A 109 -16.02 -26.32 -3.27
N VAL A 110 -15.05 -25.99 -2.43
CA VAL A 110 -14.50 -24.63 -2.34
C VAL A 110 -13.30 -24.54 -3.27
N HIS A 111 -13.40 -23.71 -4.30
CA HIS A 111 -12.29 -23.34 -5.18
C HIS A 111 -11.62 -22.07 -4.67
N PHE A 112 -10.29 -22.02 -4.80
CA PHE A 112 -9.50 -20.83 -4.52
C PHE A 112 -8.86 -20.39 -5.83
N GLU A 113 -9.06 -19.14 -6.21
CA GLU A 113 -8.51 -18.57 -7.44
C GLU A 113 -7.88 -17.22 -7.13
N ARG A 114 -6.72 -16.95 -7.72
CA ARG A 114 -6.07 -15.64 -7.58
C ARG A 114 -5.31 -15.26 -8.83
N PHE A 115 -5.22 -13.97 -9.08
CA PHE A 115 -4.34 -13.40 -10.10
C PHE A 115 -3.85 -12.01 -9.70
N CYS A 116 -2.77 -11.57 -10.32
CA CYS A 116 -2.25 -10.21 -10.19
C CYS A 116 -2.54 -9.45 -11.50
N MET A 117 -2.80 -8.14 -11.39
CA MET A 117 -2.87 -7.29 -12.57
C MET A 117 -1.50 -7.17 -13.24
N ILE A 118 -1.51 -6.98 -14.55
CA ILE A 118 -0.27 -6.70 -15.30
C ILE A 118 0.26 -5.28 -15.02
N GLU A 119 -0.65 -4.35 -14.75
CA GLU A 119 -0.38 -2.96 -14.38
C GLU A 119 0.17 -2.86 -12.96
N HIS A 120 1.24 -2.09 -12.81
CA HIS A 120 1.82 -1.81 -11.50
C HIS A 120 1.37 -0.44 -11.02
N PHE A 121 0.99 -0.37 -9.74
CA PHE A 121 0.67 0.86 -9.04
C PHE A 121 1.92 1.70 -8.80
N TYR A 122 2.98 1.03 -8.31
CA TYR A 122 4.27 1.65 -8.03
C TYR A 122 5.35 0.57 -7.99
N ASN A 123 6.41 0.72 -8.80
CA ASN A 123 7.47 -0.28 -8.96
C ASN A 123 6.90 -1.69 -9.23
N SER A 124 7.11 -2.63 -8.31
CA SER A 124 6.62 -4.02 -8.39
C SER A 124 5.26 -4.24 -7.72
N TRP A 125 4.66 -3.20 -7.13
CA TRP A 125 3.39 -3.31 -6.43
C TRP A 125 2.20 -3.33 -7.41
N THR A 126 1.31 -4.30 -7.27
CA THR A 126 0.11 -4.45 -8.08
C THR A 126 -1.09 -4.93 -7.27
N SER A 127 -2.28 -4.83 -7.83
CA SER A 127 -3.48 -5.44 -7.26
C SER A 127 -3.46 -6.95 -7.50
N GLN A 128 -3.64 -7.71 -6.43
CA GLN A 128 -4.00 -9.11 -6.48
C GLN A 128 -5.49 -9.27 -6.20
N TYR A 129 -6.18 -9.98 -7.08
CA TYR A 129 -7.59 -10.34 -6.97
C TYR A 129 -7.69 -11.80 -6.55
N VAL A 130 -8.56 -12.09 -5.58
CA VAL A 130 -8.71 -13.43 -5.01
C VAL A 130 -10.17 -13.79 -4.80
N GLN A 131 -10.52 -15.02 -5.15
CA GLN A 131 -11.80 -15.65 -4.90
C GLN A 131 -11.60 -16.91 -4.04
N LYS A 132 -12.47 -17.11 -3.04
CA LYS A 132 -12.61 -18.39 -2.31
C LYS A 132 -14.10 -18.72 -2.16
N GLY A 133 -14.61 -19.64 -2.98
CA GLY A 133 -16.05 -19.90 -3.09
C GLY A 133 -16.81 -18.66 -3.59
N TYR A 134 -17.74 -18.13 -2.79
CA TYR A 134 -18.52 -16.93 -3.09
C TYR A 134 -17.95 -15.63 -2.51
N ARG A 135 -16.72 -15.67 -1.97
CA ARG A 135 -16.07 -14.52 -1.34
C ARG A 135 -14.96 -13.99 -2.23
N PHE A 136 -14.99 -12.68 -2.49
CA PHE A 136 -14.07 -12.00 -3.40
C PHE A 136 -13.40 -10.83 -2.69
N MET A 137 -12.10 -10.67 -2.88
CA MET A 137 -11.37 -9.51 -2.38
C MET A 137 -10.22 -9.13 -3.31
N CYS A 138 -9.77 -7.88 -3.21
CA CYS A 138 -8.50 -7.44 -3.75
C CYS A 138 -7.55 -7.00 -2.64
N LYS A 139 -6.24 -7.04 -2.91
CA LYS A 139 -5.22 -6.47 -2.03
C LYS A 139 -4.05 -5.97 -2.87
N LEU A 140 -3.39 -4.90 -2.43
CA LEU A 140 -2.12 -4.48 -3.01
C LEU A 140 -0.99 -5.40 -2.52
N VAL A 141 -0.22 -5.96 -3.45
CA VAL A 141 0.89 -6.89 -3.16
C VAL A 141 2.10 -6.53 -3.99
N ASP A 142 3.28 -6.87 -3.50
CA ASP A 142 4.52 -6.79 -4.26
C ASP A 142 4.69 -8.07 -5.08
N VAL A 143 4.73 -7.97 -6.41
CA VAL A 143 4.87 -9.13 -7.30
C VAL A 143 6.17 -9.89 -7.08
N THR A 144 7.22 -9.21 -6.58
CA THR A 144 8.52 -9.83 -6.32
C THR A 144 8.60 -10.49 -4.95
N ASP A 145 7.73 -10.10 -4.01
CA ASP A 145 7.74 -10.57 -2.63
C ASP A 145 6.44 -11.33 -2.30
N LYS A 146 6.50 -12.65 -2.44
CA LYS A 146 5.37 -13.56 -2.20
C LYS A 146 4.87 -13.56 -0.75
N ALA A 147 5.65 -13.05 0.22
CA ALA A 147 5.18 -12.93 1.60
C ALA A 147 4.04 -11.90 1.72
N THR A 148 3.97 -10.94 0.79
CA THR A 148 2.89 -9.95 0.75
C THR A 148 1.59 -10.50 0.17
N TRP A 149 1.62 -11.70 -0.45
CA TRP A 149 0.51 -12.23 -1.23
C TRP A 149 -0.59 -12.82 -0.34
N VAL A 150 -1.80 -12.71 -0.84
CA VAL A 150 -2.94 -13.47 -0.35
C VAL A 150 -2.79 -14.92 -0.82
N THR A 151 -2.87 -15.82 0.15
CA THR A 151 -2.80 -17.27 -0.03
C THR A 151 -4.07 -17.90 0.53
N GLN A 152 -4.26 -19.20 0.25
CA GLN A 152 -5.40 -19.94 0.78
C GLN A 152 -5.45 -19.94 2.32
N ASN A 153 -4.27 -19.86 2.97
CA ASN A 153 -4.11 -19.95 4.43
C ASN A 153 -4.46 -18.63 5.14
N ASN A 154 -4.13 -17.49 4.53
CA ASN A 154 -4.39 -16.16 5.12
C ASN A 154 -5.69 -15.52 4.60
N PHE A 155 -6.37 -16.14 3.64
CA PHE A 155 -7.57 -15.58 3.00
C PHE A 155 -8.66 -15.23 4.02
N ASP A 156 -9.02 -16.16 4.90
CA ASP A 156 -10.18 -15.99 5.79
C ASP A 156 -9.97 -14.85 6.80
N GLU A 157 -8.75 -14.73 7.34
CA GLU A 157 -8.35 -13.65 8.25
C GLU A 157 -8.38 -12.29 7.55
N LEU A 158 -7.75 -12.19 6.36
CA LEU A 158 -7.72 -10.96 5.59
C LEU A 158 -9.13 -10.55 5.13
N TYR A 159 -9.96 -11.50 4.72
CA TYR A 159 -11.33 -11.24 4.30
C TYR A 159 -12.19 -10.74 5.46
N ALA A 160 -12.02 -11.30 6.66
CA ALA A 160 -12.74 -10.86 7.86
C ALA A 160 -12.42 -9.40 8.20
N ALA A 161 -11.16 -8.98 8.06
CA ALA A 161 -10.70 -7.61 8.31
C ALA A 161 -10.98 -6.62 7.17
N ALA A 162 -11.27 -7.10 5.96
CA ALA A 162 -11.45 -6.28 4.77
C ALA A 162 -12.77 -5.48 4.79
N PRO A 163 -12.74 -4.14 4.64
CA PRO A 163 -13.95 -3.35 4.41
C PRO A 163 -14.54 -3.64 3.02
N LEU A 164 -15.85 -3.38 2.87
CA LEU A 164 -16.51 -3.37 1.56
C LEU A 164 -15.99 -2.18 0.74
N SER A 165 -15.61 -2.43 -0.51
CA SER A 165 -15.14 -1.41 -1.44
C SER A 165 -15.72 -1.65 -2.83
N PHE A 166 -16.19 -0.57 -3.46
CA PHE A 166 -16.59 -0.56 -4.87
C PHE A 166 -15.46 -0.09 -5.80
N TRP A 167 -14.35 0.39 -5.23
CA TRP A 167 -13.22 0.92 -5.99
C TRP A 167 -12.11 -0.12 -6.14
N PRO A 168 -11.33 -0.09 -7.24
CA PRO A 168 -10.10 -0.86 -7.34
C PRO A 168 -9.19 -0.58 -6.14
N CYS A 169 -8.51 -1.60 -5.60
CA CYS A 169 -7.59 -1.44 -4.47
C CYS A 169 -6.53 -0.33 -4.68
N GLN A 170 -6.14 -0.09 -5.94
CA GLN A 170 -5.21 0.96 -6.33
C GLN A 170 -5.81 2.38 -6.30
N ALA A 171 -7.11 2.51 -6.50
CA ALA A 171 -7.80 3.79 -6.61
C ALA A 171 -8.21 4.39 -5.24
N ARG A 172 -8.06 3.64 -4.14
CA ARG A 172 -8.40 4.17 -2.84
C ARG A 172 -7.41 5.28 -2.47
N PRO A 173 -7.86 6.52 -2.17
CA PRO A 173 -6.95 7.54 -1.64
C PRO A 173 -6.44 7.06 -0.27
N LEU A 174 -5.15 7.31 0.02
CA LEU A 174 -4.48 6.94 1.27
C LEU A 174 -5.06 7.63 2.53
N ASN A 175 -6.14 8.41 2.37
CA ASN A 175 -6.76 9.24 3.41
C ASN A 175 -8.04 8.67 4.05
N LEU A 176 -8.41 7.41 3.78
CA LEU A 176 -9.69 6.85 4.27
C LEU A 176 -9.59 5.98 5.54
N LEU A 177 -8.46 5.96 6.23
CA LEU A 177 -8.40 5.47 7.62
C LEU A 177 -8.57 6.64 8.61
N LYS A 178 -9.68 7.39 8.49
CA LYS A 178 -10.26 8.05 9.67
C LYS A 178 -10.94 6.97 10.48
N ILE A 179 -10.16 6.28 11.33
CA ILE A 179 -10.72 5.52 12.44
C ILE A 179 -11.60 6.51 13.21
N GLN A 180 -12.90 6.24 13.25
CA GLN A 180 -13.86 7.00 14.06
C GLN A 180 -13.29 7.12 15.48
N PRO A 181 -13.25 8.33 16.10
CA PRO A 181 -12.87 8.43 17.49
C PRO A 181 -13.86 7.58 18.30
N ARG A 182 -13.36 6.57 19.02
CA ARG A 182 -14.10 5.98 20.13
C ARG A 182 -14.23 7.05 21.21
N SER A 183 -15.22 7.93 21.08
CA SER A 183 -15.73 8.71 22.20
C SER A 183 -16.65 7.81 23.03
N SER A 184 -16.03 7.04 23.91
CA SER A 184 -16.72 6.42 25.05
C SER A 184 -16.11 6.97 26.33
N ILE A 185 -16.44 8.23 26.64
CA ILE A 185 -16.43 8.72 28.01
C ILE A 185 -17.75 9.46 28.19
N LEU A 186 -18.78 8.68 28.55
CA LEU A 186 -19.91 9.19 29.30
C LEU A 186 -19.37 9.58 30.68
N ARG A 187 -19.27 10.88 30.95
CA ARG A 187 -19.37 11.41 32.32
C ARG A 187 -20.72 12.11 32.40
N PHE A 188 -21.69 11.43 32.99
CA PHE A 188 -22.84 12.10 33.59
C PHE A 188 -22.39 12.56 34.98
N CYS A 189 -22.40 13.88 35.19
CA CYS A 189 -22.73 14.45 36.49
C CYS A 189 -24.25 14.67 36.51
#